data_AF-A0A959T9C9-F1
#
_entry.id   AF-A0A959T9C9-F1
#
_cell.length_a   1.000
_cell.length_b   1.000
_cell.length_c   1.000
_cell.angle_alpha   90.00
_cell.angle_beta   90.00
_cell.angle_gamma   90.00
#
_symmetry.space_group_name_H-M   'P 1'
#
loop_
_entity.id
_entity.type
_entity.pdbx_description
1 polymer ?
#
loop_
_entity_poly.entity_id
_entity_poly.type
_entity_poly.pdbx_seq_one_letter_code
_entity_poly.pdbx_strand_id
1 'polypeptide(L)'
;MLRALIALLALTGTGLLLAQEKDGRVMDYAYPREYEIGGIAVSGTEYMDANAVKLFSGLQVGDKITVPGDRISKAIRNLWDQKLFADVRIEAAEIRGKTIFLNIIVQERPRLSRFKFEG
;
A
#
# COMPACT_ATOMS: atom_id res chain seq x y z
N MET A 1 19.59 54.32 19.33
CA MET A 1 19.93 53.20 20.23
C MET A 1 18.67 52.90 21.05
N LEU A 2 17.87 51.91 20.66
CA LEU A 2 18.03 50.48 20.96
C LEU A 2 16.98 50.06 22.00
N ARG A 3 15.71 49.97 21.58
CA ARG A 3 14.70 49.05 22.15
C ARG A 3 13.71 48.65 21.05
N ALA A 4 14.27 48.29 19.90
CA ALA A 4 13.72 47.17 19.15
C ALA A 4 13.78 45.94 20.06
N LEU A 5 12.97 44.93 19.71
CA LEU A 5 12.97 43.57 20.24
C LEU A 5 11.96 43.31 21.38
N ILE A 6 11.08 42.33 21.12
CA ILE A 6 10.24 41.57 22.07
C ILE A 6 8.88 42.21 22.42
N ALA A 7 8.00 42.34 21.43
CA ALA A 7 6.55 42.18 21.65
C ALA A 7 5.77 41.76 20.39
N LEU A 8 6.46 41.29 19.34
CA LEU A 8 5.86 40.84 18.07
C LEU A 8 5.79 39.31 17.95
N LEU A 9 5.69 38.58 19.07
CA LEU A 9 5.79 37.12 19.04
C LEU A 9 4.93 36.43 20.11
N ALA A 10 3.63 36.70 20.17
CA ALA A 10 2.71 35.87 20.97
C ALA A 10 1.23 35.98 20.56
N LEU A 11 0.92 36.29 19.30
CA LEU A 11 -0.46 36.27 18.80
C LEU A 11 -0.65 35.32 17.60
N THR A 12 0.09 34.21 17.60
CA THR A 12 -0.12 33.07 16.69
C THR A 12 -0.29 31.82 17.54
N GLY A 13 -1.41 31.73 18.25
CA GLY A 13 -1.63 30.66 19.21
C GLY A 13 -3.09 30.53 19.58
N THR A 14 -3.92 30.02 18.67
CA THR A 14 -5.02 29.06 18.93
C THR A 14 -5.73 28.78 17.62
N GLY A 15 -5.73 27.52 17.21
CA GLY A 15 -6.41 27.06 16.00
C GLY A 15 -5.60 26.04 15.22
N LEU A 16 -5.15 24.99 15.91
CA LEU A 16 -4.78 23.73 15.26
C LEU A 16 -6.05 23.22 14.55
N LEU A 17 -6.30 23.69 13.33
CA LEU A 17 -7.34 23.15 12.47
C LEU A 17 -6.88 21.77 12.05
N LEU A 18 -7.61 20.79 12.55
CA LEU A 18 -7.68 19.44 12.04
C LEU A 18 -8.00 19.49 10.54
N ALA A 19 -6.97 19.61 9.70
CA ALA A 19 -7.02 18.98 8.41
C ALA A 19 -6.36 17.61 8.61
N GLN A 20 -7.14 16.64 9.09
CA GLN A 20 -6.80 15.28 8.78
C GLN A 20 -6.84 15.16 7.26
N GLU A 21 -5.68 15.22 6.62
CA GLU A 21 -5.52 14.78 5.24
C GLU A 21 -5.67 13.26 5.25
N LYS A 22 -6.94 12.85 5.34
CA LYS A 22 -7.38 11.50 5.07
C LYS A 22 -7.19 11.34 3.56
N ASP A 23 -5.98 11.01 3.12
CA ASP A 23 -5.70 10.44 1.79
C ASP A 23 -6.32 9.04 1.73
N GLY A 24 -7.62 8.96 2.01
CA GLY A 24 -8.47 7.87 1.60
C GLY A 24 -8.82 8.17 0.17
N ARG A 25 -7.95 7.80 -0.77
CA ARG A 25 -8.28 7.75 -2.19
C ARG A 25 -9.46 6.80 -2.32
N VAL A 26 -10.66 7.34 -2.21
CA VAL A 26 -11.89 6.65 -2.60
C VAL A 26 -11.74 6.45 -4.09
N MET A 27 -11.28 5.27 -4.48
CA MET A 27 -11.24 4.87 -5.87
C MET A 27 -12.67 4.97 -6.36
N ASP A 28 -12.93 5.95 -7.23
CA ASP A 28 -14.26 6.15 -7.78
C ASP A 28 -14.60 4.96 -8.68
N TYR A 29 -15.30 3.98 -8.10
CA TYR A 29 -15.65 2.74 -8.79
C TYR A 29 -16.56 2.96 -10.00
N ALA A 30 -17.12 4.17 -10.16
CA ALA A 30 -17.98 4.52 -11.29
C ALA A 30 -17.19 4.76 -12.60
N TYR A 31 -15.89 5.06 -12.52
CA TYR A 31 -15.08 5.42 -13.69
C TYR A 31 -13.76 4.64 -13.73
N PRO A 32 -13.76 3.42 -14.32
CA PRO A 32 -12.54 2.66 -14.52
C PRO A 32 -11.55 3.44 -15.39
N ARG A 33 -10.34 3.63 -14.89
CA ARG A 33 -9.23 4.30 -15.59
C ARG A 33 -8.09 3.32 -15.86
N GLU A 34 -7.47 3.46 -17.03
CA GLU A 34 -6.29 2.68 -17.39
C GLU A 34 -5.03 3.37 -16.86
N TYR A 35 -4.15 2.59 -16.23
CA TYR A 35 -2.88 3.00 -15.70
C TYR A 35 -1.77 2.04 -16.13
N GLU A 36 -0.55 2.54 -16.23
CA GLU A 36 0.67 1.74 -16.39
C GLU A 36 1.34 1.55 -15.02
N ILE A 37 1.72 0.32 -14.68
CA ILE A 37 2.40 0.06 -13.40
C ILE A 37 3.83 0.60 -13.47
N GLY A 38 4.12 1.65 -12.69
CA GLY A 38 5.47 2.23 -12.57
C GLY A 38 6.35 1.55 -11.52
N GLY A 39 5.75 0.82 -10.58
CA GLY A 39 6.48 0.12 -9.53
C GLY A 39 5.56 -0.72 -8.66
N ILE A 40 6.14 -1.78 -8.08
CA ILE A 40 5.45 -2.69 -7.16
C ILE A 40 6.31 -2.86 -5.91
N ALA A 41 5.82 -2.36 -4.79
CA ALA A 41 6.34 -2.60 -3.45
C ALA A 41 5.62 -3.80 -2.83
N VAL A 42 6.29 -4.49 -1.90
CA VAL A 42 5.73 -5.59 -1.12
C VAL A 42 5.97 -5.33 0.36
N SER A 43 4.93 -5.46 1.18
CA SER A 43 4.94 -5.21 2.62
C SER A 43 4.30 -6.38 3.38
N GLY A 44 4.62 -6.54 4.66
CA GLY A 44 4.01 -7.56 5.54
C GLY A 44 4.52 -8.99 5.34
N THR A 45 5.58 -9.15 4.55
CA THR A 45 6.34 -10.39 4.44
C THR A 45 7.54 -10.36 5.39
N GLU A 46 7.77 -11.45 6.12
CA GLU A 46 8.92 -11.62 7.02
C GLU A 46 9.90 -12.68 6.50
N TYR A 47 9.36 -13.76 5.93
CA TYR A 47 10.14 -14.91 5.47
C TYR A 47 10.02 -15.13 3.96
N MET A 48 8.97 -14.63 3.31
CA MET A 48 8.80 -14.75 1.86
C MET A 48 9.61 -13.69 1.11
N ASP A 49 10.28 -14.11 0.03
CA ASP A 49 10.97 -13.17 -0.86
C ASP A 49 9.96 -12.25 -1.59
N ALA A 50 10.22 -10.95 -1.57
CA ALA A 50 9.34 -9.96 -2.18
C ALA A 50 9.18 -10.16 -3.70
N ASN A 51 10.20 -10.66 -4.42
CA ASN A 51 10.09 -10.94 -5.84
C ASN A 51 9.25 -12.19 -6.10
N ALA A 52 9.26 -13.18 -5.21
CA ALA A 52 8.34 -14.31 -5.28
C ALA A 52 6.89 -13.84 -5.14
N VAL A 53 6.59 -12.93 -4.20
CA VAL A 53 5.24 -12.33 -4.08
C VAL A 53 4.83 -11.61 -5.36
N LYS A 54 5.72 -10.78 -5.95
CA LYS A 54 5.45 -10.12 -7.24
C LYS A 54 5.17 -11.14 -8.35
N LEU A 55 5.99 -12.19 -8.43
CA LEU A 55 5.82 -13.25 -9.43
C LEU A 55 4.46 -13.95 -9.30
N PHE A 56 4.07 -14.35 -8.08
CA PHE A 56 2.79 -15.00 -7.83
C PHE A 56 1.59 -14.09 -8.10
N SER A 57 1.73 -12.79 -7.85
CA SER A 57 0.67 -11.83 -8.18
C SER A 57 0.39 -11.77 -9.69
N GLY A 58 1.38 -12.08 -10.54
CA GLY A 58 1.25 -11.93 -12.00
C GLY A 58 1.15 -10.48 -12.46
N LEU A 59 1.57 -9.53 -11.62
CA LEU A 59 1.71 -8.11 -11.95
C LEU A 59 3.19 -7.80 -12.20
N GLN A 60 3.46 -7.04 -13.26
CA GLN A 60 4.80 -6.62 -13.63
C GLN A 60 4.86 -5.10 -13.82
N VAL A 61 6.04 -4.52 -13.67
CA VAL A 61 6.26 -3.10 -14.01
C VAL A 61 6.17 -2.94 -15.53
N GLY A 62 5.49 -1.90 -15.99
CA GLY A 62 5.15 -1.66 -17.40
C GLY A 62 3.80 -2.26 -17.84
N ASP A 63 3.15 -3.05 -16.98
CA ASP A 63 1.83 -3.57 -17.28
C ASP A 63 0.77 -2.48 -17.33
N LYS A 64 -0.13 -2.56 -18.32
CA LYS A 64 -1.36 -1.79 -18.33
C LYS A 64 -2.45 -2.50 -17.52
N ILE A 65 -3.06 -1.77 -16.60
CA ILE A 65 -4.13 -2.26 -15.73
C ILE A 65 -5.27 -1.24 -15.69
N THR A 66 -6.49 -1.74 -15.58
CA THR A 66 -7.67 -0.90 -15.32
C THR A 66 -7.95 -0.92 -13.81
N VAL A 67 -8.15 0.27 -13.23
CA VAL A 67 -8.47 0.41 -11.81
C VAL A 67 -9.79 1.20 -11.66
N PRO A 68 -10.79 0.62 -10.98
CA PRO A 68 -10.89 -0.79 -10.59
C PRO A 68 -10.96 -1.74 -11.81
N GLY A 69 -10.52 -2.99 -11.66
CA GLY A 69 -10.55 -3.95 -12.76
C GLY A 69 -10.07 -5.36 -12.40
N ASP A 70 -10.22 -6.29 -13.35
CA ASP A 70 -10.04 -7.72 -13.14
C ASP A 70 -8.60 -8.14 -12.84
N ARG A 71 -7.61 -7.39 -13.33
CA ARG A 71 -6.19 -7.72 -13.13
C ARG A 71 -5.80 -7.70 -11.65
N ILE A 72 -6.28 -6.72 -10.88
CA ILE A 72 -6.02 -6.64 -9.43
C ILE A 72 -6.72 -7.79 -8.71
N SER A 73 -7.99 -8.06 -9.04
CA SER A 73 -8.76 -9.17 -8.47
C SER A 73 -8.11 -10.52 -8.73
N LYS A 74 -7.59 -10.74 -9.95
CA LYS A 74 -6.86 -11.95 -10.31
C LYS A 74 -5.54 -12.06 -9.56
N ALA A 75 -4.80 -10.96 -9.39
CA ALA A 75 -3.56 -10.96 -8.64
C ALA A 75 -3.77 -11.37 -7.17
N ILE A 76 -4.83 -10.87 -6.53
CA ILE A 76 -5.21 -11.26 -5.17
C ILE A 76 -5.53 -12.76 -5.11
N ARG A 77 -6.33 -13.28 -6.05
CA ARG A 77 -6.67 -14.71 -6.13
C ARG A 77 -5.43 -15.59 -6.32
N ASN A 78 -4.53 -15.23 -7.23
CA ASN A 78 -3.30 -15.99 -7.48
C ASN A 78 -2.42 -16.09 -6.22
N LEU A 79 -2.37 -15.04 -5.40
CA LEU A 79 -1.65 -15.03 -4.14
C LEU A 79 -2.32 -15.93 -3.10
N TRP A 80 -3.65 -15.87 -2.97
CA TRP A 80 -4.41 -16.79 -2.12
C TRP A 80 -4.25 -18.27 -2.53
N ASP A 81 -4.20 -18.55 -3.83
CA ASP A 81 -4.04 -19.91 -4.37
C ASP A 81 -2.70 -20.54 -3.97
N GLN A 82 -1.69 -19.73 -3.62
CA GLN A 82 -0.43 -20.24 -3.06
C GLN A 82 -0.63 -20.89 -1.69
N LYS A 83 -1.70 -20.54 -0.96
CA LYS A 83 -2.00 -21.00 0.41
C LYS A 83 -0.94 -20.62 1.44
N LEU A 84 -0.07 -19.66 1.11
CA LEU A 84 1.04 -19.17 1.95
C LEU A 84 0.65 -17.93 2.77
N PHE A 85 -0.41 -17.22 2.38
CA PHE A 85 -0.84 -15.97 2.98
C PHE A 85 -2.21 -16.13 3.67
N ALA A 86 -2.36 -15.53 4.84
CA ALA A 86 -3.59 -15.44 5.61
C ALA A 86 -4.46 -14.26 5.17
N ASP A 87 -3.81 -13.14 4.78
CA ASP A 87 -4.44 -11.94 4.26
C ASP A 87 -3.63 -11.41 3.07
N VAL A 88 -4.33 -10.82 2.09
CA VAL A 88 -3.73 -10.21 0.89
C VAL A 88 -4.51 -8.96 0.52
N ARG A 89 -3.82 -7.83 0.43
CA ARG A 89 -4.37 -6.54 0.00
C ARG A 89 -3.45 -5.90 -1.03
N ILE A 90 -4.03 -5.23 -2.02
CA ILE A 90 -3.29 -4.46 -3.01
C ILE A 90 -3.82 -3.04 -2.99
N GLU A 91 -2.92 -2.09 -2.73
CA GLU A 91 -3.25 -0.68 -2.58
C GLU A 91 -2.45 0.16 -3.58
N ALA A 92 -3.02 1.30 -3.99
CA ALA A 92 -2.31 2.28 -4.81
C ALA A 92 -1.49 3.21 -3.91
N ALA A 93 -0.19 2.96 -3.79
CA ALA A 93 0.72 3.80 -3.02
C ALA A 93 0.77 5.23 -3.60
N GLU A 94 0.97 5.35 -4.91
CA GLU A 94 1.08 6.63 -5.60
C GLU A 94 0.51 6.56 -7.01
N ILE A 95 -0.07 7.66 -7.49
CA ILE A 95 -0.49 7.82 -8.89
C ILE A 95 0.17 9.08 -9.43
N ARG A 96 0.96 8.94 -10.50
CA ARG A 96 1.60 10.03 -11.23
C ARG A 96 1.06 10.08 -12.65
N GLY A 97 0.04 10.89 -12.88
CA GLY A 97 -0.61 10.98 -14.19
C GLY A 97 -1.25 9.65 -14.60
N LYS A 98 -0.66 8.98 -15.60
CA LYS A 98 -1.09 7.66 -16.09
C LYS A 98 -0.31 6.49 -15.49
N THR A 99 0.65 6.77 -14.61
CA THR A 99 1.47 5.73 -13.96
C THR A 99 0.99 5.49 -12.54
N ILE A 100 0.79 4.23 -12.17
CA ILE A 100 0.39 3.80 -10.83
C ILE A 100 1.50 3.00 -10.15
N PHE A 101 1.73 3.28 -8.87
CA PHE A 101 2.63 2.54 -8.01
C PHE A 101 1.80 1.74 -7.02
N LEU A 102 2.01 0.42 -7.00
CA LEU A 102 1.23 -0.50 -6.19
C LEU A 102 2.02 -0.95 -4.96
N ASN A 103 1.32 -1.15 -3.85
CA ASN A 103 1.82 -1.83 -2.67
C ASN A 103 1.02 -3.12 -2.44
N ILE A 104 1.69 -4.27 -2.53
CA ILE A 104 1.11 -5.57 -2.20
C ILE A 104 1.41 -5.84 -0.74
N ILE A 105 0.37 -5.84 0.08
CA ILE A 105 0.44 -6.10 1.51
C ILE A 105 -0.04 -7.53 1.73
N VAL A 106 0.83 -8.37 2.27
CA VAL A 106 0.51 -9.76 2.60
C VAL A 106 0.64 -9.98 4.10
N GLN A 107 -0.08 -10.95 4.62
CA GLN A 107 0.18 -11.52 5.94
C GLN A 107 0.50 -13.00 5.75
N GLU A 108 1.70 -13.42 6.12
CA GLU A 108 2.08 -14.83 6.01
C GLU A 108 1.27 -15.71 6.97
N ARG A 109 0.99 -16.95 6.55
CA ARG A 109 0.38 -17.93 7.45
C ARG A 109 1.40 -18.40 8.48
N PRO A 110 1.00 -18.57 9.75
CA PRO A 110 1.86 -19.18 10.75
C PRO A 110 2.35 -20.55 10.28
N ARG A 111 3.67 -20.71 10.25
CA ARG A 111 4.28 -22.02 10.02
C ARG A 111 4.25 -22.76 11.35
N LEU A 112 3.79 -24.02 11.34
CA LEU A 112 3.82 -24.84 12.54
C LEU A 112 5.29 -25.05 12.95
N SER A 113 5.74 -24.37 14.00
CA SER A 113 7.01 -24.68 14.66
C SER A 113 6.83 -25.99 15.40
N ARG A 114 7.64 -26.99 15.05
CA ARG A 114 7.71 -28.36 15.59
C ARG A 114 7.02 -28.52 16.96
N PHE A 115 6.00 -29.39 17.00
CA PHE A 115 5.51 -29.94 18.25
C PHE A 115 6.66 -30.58 19.03
N LYS A 116 6.90 -30.13 20.25
CA LYS A 116 7.70 -30.86 21.23
C LYS A 116 6.77 -31.86 21.90
N PHE A 117 6.93 -33.14 21.58
CA PHE A 117 6.29 -34.20 22.36
C PHE A 117 7.00 -34.25 23.71
N GLU A 118 6.31 -33.87 24.79
CA GLU A 118 6.69 -34.30 26.13
C GLU A 118 5.99 -35.63 26.35
N GLY A 119 6.78 -36.70 26.27
CA GLY A 119 6.40 -38.06 26.67
C GLY A 119 6.83 -38.32 28.10
#